data_AF-R5M4K8-F1
#
_entry.id   AF-R5M4K8-F1
#
_cell.length_a   1.000
_cell.length_b   1.000
_cell.length_c   1.000
_cell.angle_alpha   90.00
_cell.angle_beta   90.00
_cell.angle_gamma   90.00
#
_symmetry.space_group_name_H-M   'P 1'
#
loop_
_entity.id
_entity.type
_entity.pdbx_description
1 polymer ?
#
loop_
_entity_poly.entity_id
_entity_poly.type
_entity_poly.pdbx_seq_one_letter_code
_entity_poly.pdbx_strand_id
1 'polypeptide(L)'
;MSKKKNKKKKSEKRIFIKLFLCLVYLIAMTVLSVCAYKIFQEKEEIKPWEKITKADEYSYIEVSRMSEKFAYYSTNKKSIHFVIEKEDTGAWHTYLISINDSDYSKFKDIIDYTYERTTKEPTPIKVYGYPVVINTELKALAIKNLPNFMPAENEIVINEENFDNYLTNSYLDTTIARTDTFSVPLFIILLLIFVLLGLFVFTIFDKDKIVDDVDDIIDDVLKKYTKPKTE
;
A
#
# COMPACT_ATOMS: atom_id res chain seq x y z
N MET A 1 8.20 -50.32 -40.45
CA MET A 1 7.35 -50.14 -39.24
C MET A 1 8.04 -49.42 -38.07
N SER A 2 9.36 -49.56 -37.86
CA SER A 2 10.10 -48.97 -36.73
C SER A 2 10.18 -47.41 -36.72
N LYS A 3 10.51 -46.75 -37.84
CA LYS A 3 10.62 -45.27 -37.91
C LYS A 3 9.34 -44.51 -37.52
N LYS A 4 8.16 -45.01 -37.91
CA LYS A 4 6.86 -44.37 -37.62
C LYS A 4 6.53 -44.38 -36.11
N LYS A 5 6.96 -45.42 -35.38
CA LYS A 5 6.84 -45.49 -33.91
C LYS A 5 7.78 -44.50 -33.21
N ASN A 6 9.00 -44.29 -33.72
CA ASN A 6 9.95 -43.33 -33.14
C ASN A 6 9.56 -41.86 -33.37
N LYS A 7 9.06 -41.47 -34.56
CA LYS A 7 8.50 -40.13 -34.81
C LYS A 7 7.29 -39.84 -33.89
N LYS A 8 6.39 -40.81 -33.73
CA LYS A 8 5.23 -40.70 -32.82
C LYS A 8 5.64 -40.49 -31.35
N LYS A 9 6.59 -41.30 -30.85
CA LYS A 9 7.11 -41.19 -29.47
C LYS A 9 7.87 -39.88 -29.20
N LYS A 10 8.55 -39.31 -30.21
CA LYS A 10 9.22 -38.00 -30.14
C LYS A 10 8.21 -36.85 -30.07
N SER A 11 7.12 -36.93 -30.84
CA SER A 11 6.02 -35.95 -30.80
C SER A 11 5.26 -35.95 -29.47
N GLU A 12 4.96 -37.12 -28.90
CA GLU A 12 4.26 -37.27 -27.61
C GLU A 12 5.07 -36.67 -26.46
N LYS A 13 6.40 -36.89 -26.43
CA LYS A 13 7.30 -36.27 -25.44
C LYS A 13 7.33 -34.74 -25.56
N ARG A 14 7.31 -34.20 -26.79
CA ARG A 14 7.33 -32.75 -27.04
C ARG A 14 6.04 -32.08 -26.57
N ILE A 15 4.88 -32.71 -26.83
CA ILE A 15 3.58 -32.25 -26.34
C ILE A 15 3.56 -32.23 -24.81
N PHE A 16 4.08 -33.29 -24.18
CA PHE A 16 4.16 -33.37 -22.71
C PHE A 16 5.03 -32.24 -22.11
N ILE A 17 6.17 -31.91 -22.74
CA ILE A 17 7.03 -30.80 -22.31
C ILE A 17 6.32 -29.46 -22.46
N LYS A 18 5.62 -29.21 -23.58
CA LYS A 18 4.83 -27.97 -23.79
C LYS A 18 3.73 -27.83 -22.73
N LEU A 19 3.02 -28.91 -22.43
CA LEU A 19 1.98 -28.96 -21.38
C LEU A 19 2.56 -28.69 -19.99
N PHE A 20 3.71 -29.28 -19.67
CA PHE A 20 4.40 -29.05 -18.41
C PHE A 20 4.84 -27.58 -18.27
N LEU A 21 5.43 -26.99 -19.32
CA LEU A 21 5.81 -25.57 -19.32
C LEU A 21 4.60 -24.64 -19.16
N CYS A 22 3.48 -24.95 -19.83
CA CYS A 22 2.23 -24.20 -19.67
C CYS A 22 1.74 -24.24 -18.21
N LEU A 23 1.80 -25.41 -17.56
CA LEU A 23 1.46 -25.55 -16.14
C LEU A 23 2.37 -24.69 -15.25
N VAL A 24 3.69 -24.70 -15.51
CA VAL A 24 4.65 -23.87 -14.78
C VAL A 24 4.34 -22.38 -14.94
N TYR A 25 4.03 -21.92 -16.15
CA TYR A 25 3.64 -20.52 -16.39
C TYR A 25 2.36 -20.15 -15.65
N LEU A 26 1.35 -21.03 -15.64
CA LEU A 26 0.11 -20.79 -14.88
C LEU A 26 0.36 -20.68 -13.38
N ILE A 27 1.18 -21.56 -12.81
CA ILE A 27 1.56 -21.49 -11.39
C ILE A 27 2.30 -20.17 -11.11
N ALA A 28 3.28 -19.81 -11.93
CA ALA A 28 4.05 -18.59 -11.76
C ALA A 28 3.18 -17.33 -11.85
N MET A 29 2.27 -17.26 -12.84
CA MET A 29 1.31 -16.15 -12.97
C MET A 29 0.36 -16.06 -11.78
N THR A 30 -0.08 -17.21 -11.24
CA THR A 30 -0.95 -17.25 -10.05
C THR A 30 -0.22 -16.69 -8.83
N VAL A 31 1.02 -17.12 -8.59
CA VAL A 31 1.85 -16.61 -7.48
C VAL A 31 2.09 -15.11 -7.63
N LEU A 32 2.46 -14.63 -8.82
CA LEU A 32 2.66 -13.20 -9.07
C LEU A 32 1.39 -12.38 -8.86
N SER A 33 0.24 -12.91 -9.26
CA SER A 33 -1.06 -12.24 -9.06
C SER A 33 -1.43 -12.14 -7.58
N VAL A 34 -1.18 -13.19 -6.79
CA VAL A 34 -1.39 -13.17 -5.33
C VAL A 34 -0.44 -12.16 -4.67
N CYS A 35 0.83 -12.11 -5.08
CA CYS A 35 1.79 -11.12 -4.59
C CYS A 35 1.36 -9.68 -4.94
N ALA A 36 0.94 -9.44 -6.18
CA ALA A 36 0.42 -8.14 -6.61
C ALA A 36 -0.80 -7.72 -5.78
N TYR A 37 -1.73 -8.65 -5.55
CA TYR A 37 -2.92 -8.41 -4.74
C TYR A 37 -2.57 -8.03 -3.29
N LYS A 38 -1.63 -8.75 -2.65
CA LYS A 38 -1.17 -8.43 -1.30
C LYS A 38 -0.53 -7.04 -1.21
N ILE A 39 0.38 -6.72 -2.13
CA ILE A 39 1.05 -5.40 -2.17
C ILE A 39 0.02 -4.28 -2.42
N PHE A 40 -0.99 -4.55 -3.24
CA PHE A 40 -2.08 -3.61 -3.49
C PHE A 40 -2.92 -3.36 -2.22
N GLN A 41 -3.31 -4.42 -1.51
CA GLN A 41 -4.05 -4.33 -0.25
C GLN A 41 -3.26 -3.60 0.83
N GLU A 42 -1.98 -3.94 1.02
CA GLU A 42 -1.10 -3.24 1.95
C GLU A 42 -0.95 -1.75 1.64
N LYS A 43 -1.01 -1.39 0.35
CA LYS A 43 -1.01 0.02 -0.07
C LYS A 43 -2.33 0.71 0.25
N GLU A 44 -3.47 0.03 0.10
CA GLU A 44 -4.79 0.62 0.38
C GLU A 44 -5.04 0.83 1.88
N GLU A 45 -4.56 -0.07 2.73
CA GLU A 45 -4.78 -0.04 4.18
C GLU A 45 -4.21 1.25 4.82
N ILE A 46 -5.10 2.06 5.39
CA ILE A 46 -4.73 3.25 6.16
C ILE A 46 -4.60 2.83 7.62
N LYS A 47 -3.44 3.10 8.22
CA LYS A 47 -3.12 2.70 9.60
C LYS A 47 -3.43 3.83 10.59
N PRO A 48 -3.71 3.50 11.86
CA PRO A 48 -3.70 4.48 12.94
C PRO A 48 -2.35 5.19 13.01
N TRP A 49 -2.35 6.46 13.41
CA TRP A 49 -1.13 7.27 13.43
C TRP A 49 -0.05 6.70 14.36
N GLU A 50 -0.42 6.16 15.52
CA GLU A 50 0.50 5.47 16.43
C GLU A 50 1.29 4.31 15.78
N LYS A 51 0.80 3.73 14.68
CA LYS A 51 1.41 2.55 14.03
C LYS A 51 2.22 2.89 12.78
N ILE A 52 2.27 4.15 12.36
CA ILE A 52 3.07 4.50 11.18
C ILE A 52 4.55 4.52 11.50
N THR A 53 5.35 4.13 10.53
CA THR A 53 6.82 4.08 10.69
C THR A 53 7.55 5.12 9.85
N LYS A 54 6.84 5.76 8.92
CA LYS A 54 7.40 6.72 7.97
C LYS A 54 6.54 7.98 7.90
N ALA A 55 7.19 9.11 7.67
CA ALA A 55 6.53 10.41 7.60
C ALA A 55 5.67 10.62 6.33
N ASP A 56 5.80 9.75 5.33
CA ASP A 56 5.02 9.78 4.09
C ASP A 56 3.84 8.80 4.08
N GLU A 57 3.59 8.09 5.19
CA GLU A 57 2.44 7.21 5.33
C GLU A 57 1.19 8.02 5.68
N TYR A 58 0.13 7.84 4.89
CA TYR A 58 -1.18 8.41 5.17
C TYR A 58 -1.81 7.66 6.34
N SER A 59 -2.28 8.37 7.36
CA SER A 59 -2.75 7.78 8.61
C SER A 59 -4.04 8.42 9.08
N TYR A 60 -4.60 7.88 10.18
CA TYR A 60 -5.77 8.44 10.82
C TYR A 60 -5.65 8.49 12.35
N ILE A 61 -6.48 9.35 12.95
CA ILE A 61 -6.73 9.41 14.40
C ILE A 61 -8.24 9.37 14.63
N GLU A 62 -8.70 8.63 15.63
CA GLU A 62 -10.08 8.67 16.11
C GLU A 62 -10.25 9.74 17.20
N VAL A 63 -10.69 10.92 16.79
CA VAL A 63 -10.83 12.08 17.68
C VAL A 63 -12.05 11.89 18.58
N SER A 64 -11.81 11.76 19.89
CA SER A 64 -12.85 11.68 20.92
C SER A 64 -13.04 12.96 21.72
N ARG A 65 -11.97 13.74 21.86
CA ARG A 65 -11.95 15.10 22.44
C ARG A 65 -11.06 16.00 21.61
N MET A 66 -11.35 17.29 21.62
CA MET A 66 -10.65 18.27 20.80
C MET A 66 -10.67 19.65 21.45
N SER A 67 -9.53 20.33 21.43
CA SER A 67 -9.41 21.69 21.94
C SER A 67 -10.04 22.71 21.01
N GLU A 68 -10.31 23.89 21.54
CA GLU A 68 -10.45 25.07 20.68
C GLU A 68 -9.14 25.34 19.91
N LYS A 69 -9.24 26.18 18.87
CA LYS A 69 -8.08 26.57 18.05
C LYS A 69 -7.07 27.32 18.92
N PHE A 70 -5.84 26.82 19.01
CA PHE A 70 -4.77 27.50 19.75
C PHE A 70 -3.68 28.10 18.86
N ALA A 71 -3.59 27.66 17.60
CA ALA A 71 -2.72 28.25 16.58
C ALA A 71 -3.41 28.30 15.22
N TYR A 72 -2.99 29.24 14.37
CA TYR A 72 -3.59 29.46 13.06
C TYR A 72 -2.54 29.86 12.01
N TYR A 73 -2.47 29.10 10.93
CA TYR A 73 -1.66 29.41 9.75
C TYR A 73 -2.52 30.12 8.71
N SER A 74 -2.47 31.46 8.69
CA SER A 74 -3.29 32.29 7.81
C SER A 74 -3.09 32.03 6.32
N THR A 75 -1.85 31.78 5.89
CA THR A 75 -1.49 31.52 4.49
C THR A 75 -2.27 30.34 3.90
N ASN A 76 -2.46 29.28 4.69
CA ASN A 76 -3.09 28.04 4.25
C ASN A 76 -4.45 27.80 4.91
N LYS A 77 -4.95 28.77 5.68
CA LYS A 77 -6.21 28.70 6.46
C LYS A 77 -6.33 27.46 7.35
N LYS A 78 -5.20 27.01 7.92
CA LYS A 78 -5.15 25.83 8.79
C LYS A 78 -5.19 26.24 10.25
N SER A 79 -6.04 25.59 11.04
CA SER A 79 -6.06 25.74 12.48
C SER A 79 -5.46 24.52 13.16
N ILE A 80 -4.70 24.72 14.23
CA ILE A 80 -4.10 23.64 15.03
C ILE A 80 -4.87 23.46 16.32
N HIS A 81 -5.10 22.19 16.65
CA HIS A 81 -5.88 21.74 17.80
C HIS A 81 -5.18 20.57 18.48
N PHE A 82 -5.37 20.46 19.79
CA PHE A 82 -5.11 19.23 20.51
C PHE A 82 -6.29 18.29 20.32
N VAL A 83 -6.02 17.00 20.23
CA VAL A 83 -7.04 15.95 20.23
C VAL A 83 -6.64 14.81 21.14
N ILE A 84 -7.64 14.08 21.64
CA ILE A 84 -7.42 12.86 22.41
C ILE A 84 -8.11 11.72 21.70
N GLU A 85 -7.35 10.66 21.46
CA GLU A 85 -7.87 9.37 21.02
C GLU A 85 -8.33 8.58 22.24
N LYS A 86 -9.54 8.03 22.19
CA LYS A 86 -10.08 7.21 23.28
C LYS A 86 -9.61 5.78 23.06
N GLU A 87 -8.69 5.31 23.92
CA GLU A 87 -8.26 3.92 23.91
C GLU A 87 -9.08 3.05 24.85
N ASP A 88 -9.23 1.78 24.49
CA ASP A 88 -9.86 0.75 25.33
C ASP A 88 -9.08 0.51 26.65
N THR A 89 -7.80 0.86 26.68
CA THR A 89 -6.89 0.72 27.83
C THR A 89 -7.14 1.77 28.92
N GLY A 90 -7.91 2.83 28.60
CA GLY A 90 -8.11 3.98 29.48
C GLY A 90 -6.95 4.98 29.49
N ALA A 91 -5.91 4.77 28.68
CA ALA A 91 -4.85 5.76 28.47
C ALA A 91 -5.31 6.85 27.50
N TRP A 92 -4.98 8.10 27.80
CA TRP A 92 -5.37 9.27 27.00
C TRP A 92 -4.16 9.72 26.20
N HIS A 93 -4.08 9.37 24.93
CA HIS A 93 -3.02 9.85 24.06
C HIS A 93 -3.41 11.19 23.44
N THR A 94 -2.64 12.22 23.78
CA THR A 94 -2.84 13.56 23.24
C THR A 94 -2.01 13.75 21.99
N TYR A 95 -2.67 14.23 20.96
CA TYR A 95 -2.14 14.43 19.63
C TYR A 95 -2.39 15.86 19.17
N LEU A 96 -1.65 16.28 18.14
CA LEU A 96 -1.89 17.54 17.45
C LEU A 96 -2.42 17.25 16.05
N ILE A 97 -3.48 17.95 15.66
CA ILE A 97 -3.99 17.92 14.28
C ILE A 97 -4.10 19.33 13.71
N SER A 98 -3.98 19.43 12.39
CA SER A 98 -4.45 20.60 11.66
C SER A 98 -5.77 20.28 10.96
N ILE A 99 -6.70 21.22 10.93
CA ILE A 99 -7.90 21.16 10.11
C ILE A 99 -8.04 22.44 9.29
N ASN A 100 -8.86 22.41 8.24
CA ASN A 100 -9.28 23.66 7.59
C ASN A 100 -10.21 24.42 8.53
N ASP A 101 -10.08 25.73 8.59
CA ASP A 101 -10.94 26.58 9.44
C ASP A 101 -12.45 26.41 9.09
N SER A 102 -12.75 26.12 7.82
CA SER A 102 -14.13 25.81 7.36
C SER A 102 -14.69 24.51 7.96
N ASP A 103 -13.84 23.58 8.37
CA ASP A 103 -14.23 22.27 8.90
C ASP A 103 -14.45 22.31 10.42
N TYR A 104 -14.15 23.42 11.10
CA TYR A 104 -14.27 23.54 12.56
C TYR A 104 -15.66 23.17 13.09
N SER A 105 -16.71 23.56 12.36
CA SER A 105 -18.10 23.27 12.74
C SER A 105 -18.41 21.77 12.85
N LYS A 106 -17.68 20.90 12.13
CA LYS A 106 -17.84 19.44 12.19
C LYS A 106 -17.43 18.87 13.56
N PHE A 107 -16.57 19.58 14.28
CA PHE A 107 -16.04 19.15 15.58
C PHE A 107 -16.74 19.84 16.75
N LYS A 108 -17.77 20.66 16.51
CA LYS A 108 -18.42 21.46 17.55
C LYS A 108 -18.90 20.61 18.72
N ASP A 109 -19.55 19.48 18.44
CA ASP A 109 -20.08 18.59 19.50
C ASP A 109 -18.95 17.96 20.33
N ILE A 110 -17.83 17.59 19.69
CA ILE A 110 -16.63 17.07 20.34
C ILE A 110 -15.98 18.14 21.23
N ILE A 111 -15.86 19.37 20.72
CA ILE A 111 -15.27 20.49 21.46
C ILE A 111 -16.16 20.86 22.65
N ASP A 112 -17.47 20.96 22.45
CA ASP A 112 -18.42 21.27 23.53
C ASP A 112 -18.40 20.19 24.62
N TYR A 113 -18.29 18.92 24.25
CA TYR A 113 -18.13 17.82 25.21
C TYR A 113 -16.79 17.88 25.94
N THR A 114 -15.72 18.26 25.24
CA THR A 114 -14.37 18.40 25.82
C THR A 114 -14.36 19.42 26.97
N TYR A 115 -15.04 20.55 26.79
CA TYR A 115 -15.14 21.62 27.78
C TYR A 115 -16.41 21.54 28.65
N GLU A 116 -17.03 20.37 28.75
CA GLU A 116 -18.19 20.10 29.61
C GLU A 116 -19.40 21.03 29.38
N ARG A 117 -19.51 21.61 28.18
CA ARG A 117 -20.66 22.43 27.76
C ARG A 117 -21.88 21.58 27.44
N THR A 118 -21.68 20.28 27.25
CA THR A 118 -22.71 19.25 27.07
C THR A 118 -22.32 17.98 27.81
N THR A 119 -23.30 17.24 28.30
CA THR A 119 -23.12 15.91 28.91
C THR A 119 -23.33 14.77 27.92
N LYS A 120 -23.80 15.07 26.71
CA LYS A 120 -23.99 14.07 25.66
C LYS A 120 -22.64 13.73 25.02
N GLU A 121 -22.16 12.52 25.26
CA GLU A 121 -20.94 12.01 24.63
C GLU A 121 -21.14 11.92 23.10
N PRO A 122 -20.30 12.61 22.30
CA PRO A 122 -20.37 12.57 20.84
C PRO A 122 -19.70 11.30 20.30
N THR A 123 -20.09 10.90 19.08
CA THR A 123 -19.39 9.83 18.37
C THR A 123 -17.99 10.32 17.96
N PRO A 124 -16.93 9.54 18.19
CA PRO A 124 -15.59 9.90 17.73
C PRO A 124 -15.54 10.10 16.21
N ILE A 125 -14.74 11.06 15.76
CA ILE A 125 -14.58 11.38 14.34
C ILE A 125 -13.20 10.91 13.87
N LYS A 126 -13.17 10.09 12.81
CA LYS A 126 -11.94 9.73 12.11
C LYS A 126 -11.47 10.91 11.27
N VAL A 127 -10.26 11.37 11.54
CA VAL A 127 -9.56 12.36 10.72
C VAL A 127 -8.36 11.71 10.06
N TYR A 128 -8.08 12.08 8.83
CA TYR A 128 -7.06 11.46 7.99
C TYR A 128 -6.07 12.52 7.53
N GLY A 129 -4.80 12.18 7.45
CA GLY A 129 -3.78 13.13 7.01
C GLY A 129 -2.39 12.53 6.88
N TYR A 130 -1.42 13.42 6.69
CA TYR A 130 0.01 13.08 6.73
C TYR A 130 0.68 13.71 7.96
N PRO A 131 1.64 13.03 8.60
CA PRO A 131 2.38 13.62 9.70
C PRO A 131 3.29 14.74 9.19
N VAL A 132 3.30 15.87 9.88
CA VAL A 132 4.15 17.02 9.60
C VAL A 132 4.93 17.37 10.85
N VAL A 133 6.25 17.54 10.71
CA VAL A 133 7.14 17.86 11.83
C VAL A 133 6.70 19.19 12.46
N ILE A 134 6.61 19.21 13.80
CA ILE A 134 6.30 20.41 14.56
C ILE A 134 7.54 21.31 14.56
N ASN A 135 7.37 22.55 14.09
CA ASN A 135 8.43 23.56 14.18
C ASN A 135 8.53 24.14 15.61
N THR A 136 9.62 24.84 15.92
CA THR A 136 9.88 25.40 17.25
C THR A 136 8.77 26.35 17.73
N GLU A 137 8.23 27.17 16.82
CA GLU A 137 7.16 28.12 17.15
C GLU A 137 5.87 27.41 17.57
N LEU A 138 5.46 26.38 16.82
CA LEU A 138 4.28 25.60 17.14
C LEU A 138 4.48 24.78 18.42
N LYS A 139 5.70 24.25 18.65
CA LYS A 139 6.05 23.56 19.90
C LYS A 139 5.88 24.50 21.09
N ALA A 140 6.40 25.72 21.03
CA ALA A 140 6.25 26.72 22.08
C ALA A 140 4.78 27.10 22.31
N LEU A 141 4.00 27.27 21.24
CA LEU A 141 2.56 27.54 21.33
C LEU A 141 1.80 26.37 21.96
N ALA A 142 2.15 25.13 21.62
CA ALA A 142 1.53 23.94 22.18
C ALA A 142 1.83 23.84 23.69
N ILE A 143 3.09 23.97 24.10
CA ILE A 143 3.48 23.98 25.53
C ILE A 143 2.68 25.02 26.31
N LYS A 144 2.57 26.25 25.77
CA LYS A 144 1.83 27.34 26.40
C LYS A 144 0.33 27.05 26.57
N ASN A 145 -0.28 26.34 25.63
CA ASN A 145 -1.74 26.11 25.59
C ASN A 145 -2.17 24.76 26.18
N LEU A 146 -1.25 23.83 26.41
CA LEU A 146 -1.57 22.51 26.95
C LEU A 146 -2.36 22.57 28.27
N PRO A 147 -2.07 23.46 29.24
CA PRO A 147 -2.85 23.55 30.48
C PRO A 147 -4.31 23.98 30.29
N ASN A 148 -4.66 24.59 29.15
CA ASN A 148 -6.04 24.95 28.82
C ASN A 148 -6.85 23.78 28.27
N PHE A 149 -6.18 22.69 27.91
CA PHE A 149 -6.79 21.51 27.31
C PHE A 149 -6.74 20.29 28.23
N MET A 150 -5.62 20.07 28.90
CA MET A 150 -5.47 19.01 29.89
C MET A 150 -5.53 19.59 31.30
N PRO A 151 -6.38 19.04 32.20
CA PRO A 151 -6.46 19.51 33.58
C PRO A 151 -5.11 19.31 34.30
N ALA A 152 -4.79 20.25 35.19
CA ALA A 152 -3.54 20.33 35.93
C ALA A 152 -3.34 19.21 36.99
N GLU A 153 -4.21 18.20 37.03
CA GLU A 153 -4.03 17.02 37.89
C GLU A 153 -2.83 16.15 37.46
N ASN A 154 -2.28 16.41 36.27
CA ASN A 154 -1.01 15.84 35.84
C ASN A 154 0.17 16.55 36.53
N GLU A 155 0.89 15.84 37.39
CA GLU A 155 2.07 16.34 38.13
C GLU A 155 3.26 16.73 37.23
N ILE A 156 3.21 16.41 35.94
CA ILE A 156 4.30 16.63 35.00
C ILE A 156 4.10 17.93 34.23
N VAL A 157 5.00 18.89 34.46
CA VAL A 157 5.09 20.11 33.67
C VAL A 157 5.78 19.79 32.34
N ILE A 158 5.03 19.86 31.25
CA ILE A 158 5.57 19.67 29.90
C ILE A 158 6.31 20.95 29.48
N ASN A 159 7.56 20.79 29.05
CA ASN A 159 8.48 21.84 28.62
C ASN A 159 9.18 21.42 27.31
N GLU A 160 10.10 22.24 26.80
CA GLU A 160 10.77 21.95 25.52
C GLU A 160 11.60 20.67 25.52
N GLU A 161 12.17 20.30 26.68
CA GLU A 161 13.06 19.14 26.84
C GLU A 161 12.30 17.81 26.88
N ASN A 162 11.09 17.81 27.44
CA ASN A 162 10.28 16.60 27.62
C ASN A 162 9.07 16.52 26.69
N PHE A 163 8.82 17.52 25.85
CA PHE A 163 7.67 17.57 24.94
C PHE A 163 7.50 16.28 24.14
N ASP A 164 8.58 15.81 23.51
CA ASP A 164 8.55 14.64 22.62
C ASP A 164 8.35 13.31 23.36
N ASN A 165 8.43 13.31 24.69
CA ASN A 165 8.16 12.13 25.53
C ASN A 165 6.67 11.97 25.85
N TYR A 166 5.91 13.07 25.81
CA TYR A 166 4.47 13.09 26.16
C TYR A 166 3.57 13.39 24.97
N LEU A 167 4.12 14.06 23.95
CA LEU A 167 3.46 14.38 22.70
C LEU A 167 4.33 13.89 21.54
N THR A 168 3.73 13.72 20.37
CA THR A 168 4.47 13.40 19.16
C THR A 168 5.26 14.62 18.67
N ASN A 169 6.44 14.40 18.09
CA ASN A 169 7.25 15.46 17.44
C ASN A 169 6.65 15.99 16.12
N SER A 170 5.51 15.45 15.72
CA SER A 170 4.75 15.77 14.51
C SER A 170 3.28 15.99 14.85
N TYR A 171 2.57 16.71 13.99
CA TYR A 171 1.11 16.85 14.00
C TYR A 171 0.53 16.19 12.75
N LEU A 172 -0.71 15.70 12.81
CA LEU A 172 -1.39 15.15 11.62
C LEU A 172 -2.02 16.29 10.81
N ASP A 173 -1.55 16.50 9.59
CA ASP A 173 -2.11 17.49 8.67
C ASP A 173 -3.28 16.92 7.89
N THR A 174 -4.51 17.20 8.34
CA THR A 174 -5.73 16.62 7.76
C THR A 174 -6.22 17.37 6.52
N THR A 175 -5.56 18.47 6.19
CA THR A 175 -5.93 19.30 5.03
C THR A 175 -5.34 18.78 3.73
N ILE A 176 -4.40 17.83 3.81
CA ILE A 176 -3.74 17.21 2.67
C ILE A 176 -4.48 15.91 2.34
N ALA A 177 -5.09 15.86 1.17
CA ALA A 177 -5.73 14.65 0.69
C ALA A 177 -4.69 13.57 0.36
N ARG A 178 -5.07 12.30 0.56
CA ARG A 178 -4.26 11.14 0.17
C ARG A 178 -3.87 11.24 -1.30
N THR A 179 -2.58 11.18 -1.58
CA THR A 179 -2.06 11.07 -2.95
C THR A 179 -1.67 9.64 -3.24
N ASP A 180 -2.24 9.04 -4.28
CA ASP A 180 -1.81 7.72 -4.74
C ASP A 180 -0.50 7.85 -5.50
N THR A 181 0.58 7.38 -4.88
CA THR A 181 1.89 7.29 -5.52
C THR A 181 1.95 6.07 -6.44
N PHE A 182 2.64 6.18 -7.56
CA PHE A 182 2.82 5.04 -8.46
C PHE A 182 3.67 3.96 -7.77
N SER A 183 3.15 2.74 -7.69
CA SER A 183 3.88 1.62 -7.08
C SER A 183 4.75 0.94 -8.12
N VAL A 184 6.04 1.28 -8.11
CA VAL A 184 7.07 0.66 -8.96
C VAL A 184 7.08 -0.87 -8.79
N PRO A 185 7.00 -1.45 -7.58
CA PRO A 185 6.93 -2.90 -7.41
C PRO A 185 5.70 -3.53 -8.09
N LEU A 186 4.50 -2.94 -7.95
CA LEU A 186 3.30 -3.43 -8.61
C LEU A 186 3.43 -3.38 -10.13
N PHE A 187 4.01 -2.31 -10.66
CA PHE A 187 4.24 -2.18 -12.09
C PHE A 187 5.21 -3.22 -12.63
N ILE A 188 6.31 -3.50 -11.92
CA ILE A 188 7.26 -4.55 -12.30
C ILE A 188 6.58 -5.92 -12.33
N ILE A 189 5.75 -6.23 -11.32
CA ILE A 189 5.01 -7.50 -11.28
C ILE A 189 4.03 -7.59 -12.46
N LEU A 190 3.34 -6.50 -12.78
CA LEU A 190 2.43 -6.46 -13.94
C LEU A 190 3.17 -6.71 -15.25
N LEU A 191 4.36 -6.10 -15.44
CA LEU A 191 5.21 -6.36 -16.61
C LEU A 191 5.64 -7.83 -16.69
N LEU A 192 6.05 -8.44 -15.56
CA LEU A 192 6.43 -9.86 -15.51
C LEU A 192 5.27 -10.78 -15.90
N ILE A 193 4.05 -10.50 -15.42
CA ILE A 193 2.85 -11.24 -15.82
C ILE A 193 2.64 -11.10 -17.33
N PHE A 194 2.79 -9.91 -17.89
CA PHE A 194 2.62 -9.67 -19.33
C PHE A 194 3.63 -10.46 -20.18
N VAL A 195 4.90 -10.51 -19.75
CA VAL A 195 5.94 -11.32 -20.40
C VAL A 195 5.61 -12.81 -20.31
N LEU A 196 5.20 -13.31 -19.14
CA LEU A 196 4.80 -14.71 -18.97
C LEU A 196 3.59 -15.08 -19.84
N LEU A 197 2.63 -14.16 -19.99
CA LEU A 197 1.46 -14.36 -20.84
C LEU A 197 1.87 -14.43 -22.32
N GLY A 198 2.81 -13.58 -22.75
CA GLY A 198 3.41 -13.66 -24.08
C GLY A 198 4.15 -14.99 -24.32
N LEU A 199 4.94 -15.45 -23.35
CA LEU A 199 5.63 -16.74 -23.41
C LEU A 199 4.66 -17.92 -23.41
N PHE A 200 3.57 -17.84 -22.65
CA PHE A 200 2.53 -18.85 -22.60
C PHE A 200 1.83 -18.99 -23.96
N VAL A 201 1.39 -17.86 -24.54
CA VAL A 201 0.80 -17.81 -25.87
C VAL A 201 1.80 -18.32 -26.92
N PHE A 202 3.05 -17.84 -26.89
CA PHE A 202 4.08 -18.32 -27.80
C PHE A 202 4.27 -19.84 -27.67
N THR A 203 4.36 -20.40 -26.48
CA THR A 203 4.56 -21.84 -26.27
C THR A 203 3.39 -22.68 -26.81
N ILE A 204 2.16 -22.16 -26.76
CA ILE A 204 0.97 -22.79 -27.36
C ILE A 204 1.00 -22.70 -28.88
N PHE A 205 1.33 -21.52 -29.43
CA PHE A 205 1.24 -21.22 -30.86
C PHE A 205 2.52 -21.45 -31.65
N ASP A 206 3.63 -21.78 -30.99
CA ASP A 206 4.91 -22.10 -31.63
C ASP A 206 4.69 -23.32 -32.52
N LYS A 207 4.44 -23.02 -33.80
CA LYS A 207 4.12 -23.99 -34.84
C LYS A 207 5.29 -24.95 -34.89
N ASP A 208 4.97 -26.24 -34.76
CA ASP A 208 5.90 -27.37 -34.84
C ASP A 208 6.72 -27.43 -36.17
N LYS A 209 6.48 -26.50 -37.11
CA LYS A 209 7.00 -26.39 -38.47
C LYS A 209 8.52 -26.55 -38.61
N ILE A 210 9.33 -25.87 -37.80
CA ILE A 210 10.78 -25.80 -38.06
C ILE A 210 11.47 -27.16 -37.87
N VAL A 211 11.01 -27.97 -36.90
CA VAL A 211 11.65 -29.26 -36.60
C VAL A 211 11.11 -30.36 -37.51
N ASP A 212 9.84 -30.29 -37.89
CA ASP A 212 9.23 -31.26 -38.80
C ASP A 212 9.75 -31.10 -40.24
N ASP A 213 9.96 -29.86 -40.71
CA ASP A 213 10.54 -29.60 -42.04
C ASP A 213 11.99 -30.14 -42.14
N VAL A 214 12.80 -30.01 -41.09
CA VAL A 214 14.19 -30.50 -41.08
C VAL A 214 14.26 -32.03 -41.01
N ASP A 215 13.45 -32.66 -40.15
CA ASP A 215 13.38 -34.13 -40.05
C ASP A 215 12.84 -34.74 -41.38
N ASP A 216 11.95 -34.04 -42.09
CA ASP A 216 11.45 -34.47 -43.40
C ASP A 216 12.48 -34.26 -44.53
N ILE A 217 13.21 -33.14 -44.55
CA ILE A 217 14.32 -32.91 -45.49
C ILE A 217 15.41 -33.97 -45.33
N ILE A 218 15.80 -34.31 -44.10
CA ILE A 218 16.82 -35.33 -43.83
C ILE A 218 16.34 -36.72 -44.25
N ASP A 219 15.08 -37.07 -44.02
CA ASP A 219 14.51 -38.35 -44.45
C ASP A 219 14.45 -38.45 -45.99
N ASP A 220 14.16 -37.35 -46.68
CA ASP A 220 14.08 -37.31 -48.15
C ASP A 220 15.48 -37.41 -48.80
N VAL A 221 16.48 -36.75 -48.21
CA VAL A 221 17.89 -36.89 -48.60
C VAL A 221 18.36 -38.33 -48.40
N LEU A 222 18.11 -38.95 -47.24
CA LEU A 222 18.53 -40.34 -46.99
C LEU A 222 17.90 -41.35 -47.94
N LYS A 223 16.63 -41.17 -48.35
CA LYS A 223 15.99 -42.00 -49.37
C LYS A 223 16.61 -41.86 -50.75
N LYS A 224 17.07 -40.65 -51.11
CA LYS A 224 17.71 -40.38 -52.40
C LYS A 224 19.05 -41.11 -52.53
N TYR A 225 19.78 -41.26 -51.43
CA TYR A 225 21.09 -41.93 -51.41
C TYR A 225 21.02 -43.46 -51.15
N THR A 226 19.86 -44.00 -50.78
CA THR A 226 19.69 -45.44 -50.50
C THR A 226 18.92 -46.22 -51.57
N LYS A 227 18.45 -45.57 -52.65
CA LYS A 227 17.92 -46.30 -53.81
C LYS A 227 19.08 -46.98 -54.56
N PRO A 228 19.10 -48.32 -54.69
CA PRO A 228 20.08 -48.99 -55.51
C PRO A 228 19.83 -48.61 -56.98
N LYS A 229 20.89 -48.22 -57.70
CA LYS A 229 20.85 -48.15 -59.16
C LYS A 229 20.51 -49.55 -59.66
N THR A 230 19.34 -49.69 -60.26
CA THR A 230 18.96 -50.87 -61.02
C THR A 230 19.49 -50.63 -62.44
N GLU A 231 20.58 -51.32 -62.78
CA GLU A 231 20.91 -51.69 -64.16
C GLU A 231 20.32 -53.07 -64.42
#